data_AF-A0A2R5HHI5-F1
#
_entry.id   AF-A0A2R5HHI5-F1
#
_cell.length_a   1.000
_cell.length_b   1.000
_cell.length_c   1.000
_cell.angle_alpha   90.00
_cell.angle_beta   90.00
_cell.angle_gamma   90.00
#
_symmetry.space_group_name_H-M   'P 1'
#
loop_
_entity.id
_entity.type
_entity.pdbx_description
1 polymer ?
#
loop_
_entity_poly.entity_id
_entity_poly.type
_entity_poly.pdbx_seq_one_letter_code
_entity_poly.pdbx_strand_id
1 'polypeptide(L)' 'MNQKTDSQYPYLLTRELASKYLGIDPKSFDKYIRANSDFKRFMIGNQERYTLEEINHFIKNHLVG' A
#
# COMPACT_ATOMS: atom_id res chain seq x y z
N MET A 1 -4.91 16.09 24.93
CA MET A 1 -3.73 15.85 24.05
C MET A 1 -4.27 15.40 22.71
N ASN A 2 -4.39 16.30 21.72
CA ASN A 2 -4.85 15.92 20.38
C ASN A 2 -3.70 15.22 19.66
N GLN A 3 -3.70 13.89 19.66
CA GLN A 3 -2.87 13.12 18.75
C GLN A 3 -3.40 13.36 17.33
N LYS A 4 -2.93 14.42 16.68
CA LYS A 4 -2.95 14.49 15.23
C LYS A 4 -1.99 13.40 14.75
N THR A 5 -2.49 12.20 14.49
CA THR A 5 -1.84 11.28 13.56
C THR A 5 -1.98 11.91 12.18
N ASP A 6 -1.18 12.95 11.93
CA ASP A 6 -0.99 13.51 10.60
C ASP A 6 -0.19 12.47 9.80
N SER A 7 -0.84 11.36 9.46
CA SER A 7 -0.33 10.48 8.44
C SER A 7 -0.22 11.36 7.20
N GLN A 8 1.02 11.65 6.76
CA GLN A 8 1.29 12.38 5.51
C GLN A 8 0.67 11.71 4.26
N TYR A 9 -0.05 10.60 4.43
CA TYR A 9 -0.72 9.84 3.41
C TYR A 9 -2.23 9.80 3.69
N PRO A 10 -3.07 9.93 2.64
CA PRO A 10 -4.50 9.69 2.75
C PRO A 10 -4.79 8.24 3.13
N TYR A 11 -5.98 7.96 3.66
CA TYR A 11 -6.40 6.60 4.02
C TYR A 11 -6.33 5.62 2.84
N LEU A 12 -6.64 6.11 1.63
CA LEU A 12 -6.60 5.37 0.37
C LEU A 12 -5.45 5.87 -0.51
N LEU A 13 -4.37 5.11 -0.53
CA LEU A 13 -3.16 5.40 -1.29
C LEU A 13 -3.36 5.03 -2.76
N THR A 14 -2.84 5.88 -3.65
CA THR A 14 -2.60 5.48 -5.04
C THR A 14 -1.42 4.52 -5.10
N ARG A 15 -1.23 3.88 -6.26
CA ARG A 15 0.00 3.15 -6.60
C ARG A 15 1.27 3.97 -6.28
N GLU A 16 1.30 5.25 -6.68
CA GLU A 16 2.47 6.10 -6.46
C GLU A 16 2.73 6.38 -4.98
N LEU A 17 1.67 6.68 -4.20
CA LEU A 17 1.79 6.90 -2.77
C LEU A 17 2.18 5.63 -2.02
N ALA A 18 1.63 4.48 -2.41
CA ALA A 18 1.99 3.18 -1.82
C ALA A 18 3.48 2.84 -2.09
N SER A 19 3.95 3.11 -3.30
CA SER A 19 5.37 2.93 -3.67
C SER A 19 6.27 3.85 -2.84
N LYS A 20 5.90 5.14 -2.73
CA LYS A 20 6.61 6.12 -1.92
C LYS A 20 6.63 5.75 -0.43
N TYR A 21 5.51 5.27 0.09
CA TYR A 21 5.39 4.81 1.48
C TYR A 21 6.35 3.66 1.79
N LEU A 22 6.50 2.71 0.85
CA LEU A 22 7.40 1.57 0.97
C LEU A 22 8.87 1.91 0.63
N GLY A 23 9.15 3.08 0.07
CA GLY A 23 10.49 3.45 -0.38
C GLY A 23 10.96 2.67 -1.61
N ILE A 24 10.04 2.19 -2.44
CA ILE A 24 10.34 1.44 -3.68
C ILE A 24 9.78 2.16 -4.90
N ASP A 25 10.26 1.79 -6.09
CA ASP A 25 9.70 2.30 -7.33
C ASP A 25 8.33 1.64 -7.65
N PRO A 26 7.44 2.33 -8.40
CA PRO A 26 6.12 1.79 -8.74
C PRO A 26 6.12 0.48 -9.53
N LYS A 27 7.16 0.19 -10.31
CA LYS A 27 7.27 -1.06 -11.05
C LYS A 27 7.58 -2.22 -10.11
N SER A 28 8.44 -2.00 -9.12
CA SER A 28 8.67 -2.96 -8.03
C SER A 28 7.42 -3.18 -7.19
N PHE A 29 6.66 -2.13 -6.88
CA PHE A 29 5.37 -2.27 -6.21
C PHE A 29 4.41 -3.15 -7.01
N ASP A 30 4.27 -2.91 -8.32
CA ASP A 30 3.42 -3.77 -9.15
C ASP A 30 3.90 -5.22 -9.15
N LYS A 31 5.21 -5.43 -9.31
CA LYS A 31 5.80 -6.76 -9.48
C LYS A 31 5.69 -7.62 -8.22
N TYR A 32 5.94 -7.04 -7.04
CA TYR A 32 6.07 -7.82 -5.81
C TYR A 32 4.85 -7.73 -4.88
N ILE A 33 4.08 -6.64 -4.97
CA ILE A 33 2.91 -6.41 -4.11
C ILE A 33 1.63 -6.62 -4.91
N ARG A 34 1.39 -5.78 -5.93
CA ARG A 34 0.11 -5.75 -6.65
C ARG A 34 -0.15 -7.01 -7.49
N ALA A 35 0.90 -7.64 -8.02
CA ALA A 35 0.78 -8.87 -8.78
C ALA A 35 0.32 -10.06 -7.93
N ASN A 36 0.40 -9.95 -6.60
CA ASN A 36 -0.02 -11.00 -5.69
C ASN A 36 -1.55 -10.98 -5.52
N SER A 37 -2.19 -12.13 -5.76
CA SER A 37 -3.65 -12.28 -5.64
C SER A 37 -4.17 -12.09 -4.22
N ASP A 38 -3.33 -12.37 -3.21
CA ASP A 38 -3.69 -12.21 -1.79
C ASP A 38 -3.63 -10.76 -1.32
N PHE A 39 -3.02 -9.87 -2.10
CA PHE A 39 -2.96 -8.45 -1.77
C PHE A 39 -4.31 -7.78 -2.04
N LYS A 40 -4.99 -7.36 -0.97
CA LYS A 40 -6.31 -6.73 -1.11
C LYS A 40 -6.19 -5.29 -1.58
N ARG A 41 -7.13 -4.93 -2.45
CA ARG A 41 -7.22 -3.64 -3.13
C ARG A 41 -8.65 -3.15 -3.12
N PHE A 42 -8.80 -1.85 -3.01
CA PHE A 42 -10.09 -1.19 -3.08
C PHE A 42 -10.26 -0.57 -4.47
N MET A 43 -11.28 -1.02 -5.22
CA MET A 43 -11.56 -0.53 -6.57
C MET A 43 -12.48 0.70 -6.51
N ILE A 44 -12.05 1.80 -7.12
CA ILE A 44 -12.86 3.02 -7.34
C ILE A 44 -12.94 3.28 -8.83
N GLY A 45 -14.02 2.80 -9.45
CA GLY A 45 -14.11 2.74 -10.91
C GLY A 45 -12.97 1.90 -11.47
N ASN A 46 -12.11 2.51 -12.28
CA ASN A 46 -10.95 1.86 -12.90
C ASN A 46 -9.63 2.08 -12.12
N GLN A 47 -9.69 2.68 -10.93
CA GLN A 47 -8.50 2.97 -10.12
C GLN A 47 -8.43 2.05 -8.91
N GLU A 48 -7.26 1.46 -8.67
CA GLU A 48 -6.98 0.74 -7.43
C GLU A 48 -6.48 1.68 -6.35
N ARG A 49 -6.94 1.42 -5.13
CA ARG A 49 -6.53 2.11 -3.90
C ARG A 49 -6.11 1.09 -2.85
N TYR A 50 -5.18 1.52 -2.00
CA TYR A 50 -4.54 0.66 -1.01
C TYR A 50 -4.57 1.32 0.36
N THR A 51 -4.82 0.55 1.42
CA THR A 51 -4.71 1.05 2.79
C THR A 51 -3.31 0.78 3.33
N LEU A 52 -2.83 1.65 4.23
CA LEU A 52 -1.58 1.41 4.94
C LEU A 52 -1.62 0.10 5.73
N GLU A 53 -2.77 -0.22 6.32
CA GLU A 53 -2.97 -1.44 7.10
C GLU A 53 -2.74 -2.69 6.26
N GLU A 54 -3.31 -2.76 5.06
CA GLU A 54 -3.15 -3.93 4.19
C GLU A 54 -1.76 -4.01 3.58
N ILE A 55 -1.16 -2.87 3.20
CA ILE A 55 0.25 -2.85 2.77
C ILE A 55 1.15 -3.44 3.87
N ASN A 56 0.99 -2.98 5.10
CA ASN A 56 1.81 -3.47 6.22
C ASN A 56 1.52 -4.94 6.55
N HIS A 57 0.26 -5.36 6.50
CA HIS A 57 -0.14 -6.74 6.73
C HIS A 57 0.48 -7.67 5.67
N PHE A 58 0.36 -7.31 4.40
CA PHE A 58 0.93 -8.08 3.30
C PHE A 58 2.45 -8.24 3.43
N ILE A 59 3.18 -7.13 3.65
CA ILE A 59 4.63 -7.19 3.79
C ILE A 59 5.04 -8.13 4.93
N LYS A 60 4.41 -8.01 6.11
CA LYS A 60 4.74 -8.84 7.28
C LYS A 60 4.53 -10.34 7.05
N ASN A 61 3.50 -10.72 6.29
CA ASN A 61 3.20 -12.12 6.01
C ASN A 61 4.00 -12.70 4.84
N HIS A 62 4.54 -11.85 3.97
CA HIS A 62 5.35 -12.25 2.81
C HIS A 62 6.86 -11.99 3.00
N LEU A 63 7.32 -11.72 4.22
CA LEU A 63 8.75 -11.68 4.53
C LEU A 63 9.34 -13.08 4.34
N VAL A 64 10.33 -13.20 3.47
CA VAL A 64 11.16 -14.41 3.35
C VAL A 64 12.43 -14.17 4.15
N GLY A 65 12.68 -15.02 5.13
CA GLY A 65 13.87 -15.01 5.99
C GLY A 65 14.98 -15.90 5.48
#